data_AF-A0A6G5A649-F1
#
_entry.id   AF-A0A6G5A649-F1
#
_cell.length_a   1.000
_cell.length_b   1.000
_cell.length_c   1.000
_cell.angle_alpha   90.00
_cell.angle_beta   90.00
_cell.angle_gamma   90.00
#
_symmetry.space_group_name_H-M   'P 1'
#
loop_
_entity.id
_entity.type
_entity.pdbx_description
1 polymer ?
#
loop_
_entity_poly.entity_id
_entity_poly.type
_entity_poly.pdbx_seq_one_letter_code
_entity_poly.pdbx_strand_id
1 'polypeptide(L)'
;VLRHTSHFCFDCFRLSAHSRKRRAAAEMAIVRQAVVLVALVGACWAHKDGAPESACATMIPGHKDSTHEEAGPSTPFHLVQDKRDFKAGDVVAVTLSSSGTPFKGFFVKAFNENNQEVGQFEASSDAKAVTKCSGVTHTSPTD
;
A
#
# COMPACT_ATOMS: atom_id res chain seq x y z
N VAL A 1 -28.64 -68.71 46.98
CA VAL A 1 -29.64 -68.16 46.02
C VAL A 1 -29.72 -66.67 46.33
N LEU A 2 -29.31 -65.68 45.54
CA LEU A 2 -29.09 -65.51 44.10
C LEU A 2 -28.00 -64.41 43.92
N ARG A 3 -27.23 -64.48 42.83
CA ARG A 3 -26.25 -63.48 42.37
C ARG A 3 -26.97 -62.18 41.95
N HIS A 4 -26.32 -61.02 42.07
CA HIS A 4 -26.53 -59.95 41.09
C HIS A 4 -25.25 -59.17 40.79
N THR A 5 -24.99 -59.11 39.49
CA THR A 5 -23.82 -58.59 38.78
C THR A 5 -23.92 -57.08 38.54
N SER A 6 -22.73 -56.47 38.56
CA SER A 6 -22.27 -55.24 37.90
C SER A 6 -23.13 -54.69 36.74
N HIS A 7 -23.48 -53.40 36.83
CA HIS A 7 -23.70 -52.48 35.69
C HIS A 7 -23.07 -51.12 36.03
N PHE A 8 -21.76 -51.00 35.76
CA PHE A 8 -21.10 -49.72 35.56
C PHE A 8 -20.89 -49.54 34.04
N CYS A 9 -20.84 -48.29 33.57
CA CYS A 9 -20.56 -47.87 32.18
C CYS A 9 -21.82 -47.88 31.26
N PHE A 10 -22.28 -46.76 30.68
CA PHE A 10 -21.64 -46.16 29.50
C PHE A 10 -22.12 -44.72 29.13
N ASP A 11 -23.00 -44.06 29.90
CA ASP A 11 -23.68 -42.85 29.40
C ASP A 11 -23.00 -41.49 29.68
N CYS A 12 -21.99 -41.42 30.55
CA CYS A 12 -21.29 -40.16 30.82
C CYS A 12 -20.20 -39.82 29.76
N PHE A 13 -19.69 -40.82 29.03
CA PHE A 13 -18.60 -40.61 28.07
C PHE A 13 -19.08 -40.01 26.74
N ARG A 14 -20.36 -40.20 26.39
CA ARG A 14 -20.94 -39.84 25.08
C ARG A 14 -21.22 -38.34 24.92
N LEU A 15 -21.61 -37.64 25.99
CA LEU A 15 -21.81 -36.17 25.96
C LEU A 15 -20.48 -35.40 25.86
N SER A 16 -19.42 -35.91 26.50
CA SER A 16 -18.11 -35.25 26.55
C SER A 16 -17.36 -35.32 25.21
N ALA A 17 -17.54 -36.40 24.43
CA ALA A 17 -16.97 -36.51 23.09
C ALA A 17 -17.68 -35.62 22.04
N HIS A 18 -19.00 -35.42 22.17
CA HIS A 18 -19.75 -34.56 21.25
C HIS A 18 -19.50 -33.06 21.51
N SER A 19 -19.35 -32.66 22.77
CA SER A 19 -18.91 -31.31 23.18
C SER A 19 -17.49 -30.97 22.68
N ARG A 20 -16.53 -31.90 22.82
CA ARG A 20 -15.15 -31.75 22.31
C ARG A 20 -15.10 -31.69 20.78
N LYS A 21 -15.92 -32.47 20.07
CA LYS A 21 -16.04 -32.41 18.59
C LYS A 21 -16.60 -31.08 18.10
N ARG A 22 -17.60 -30.51 18.79
CA ARG A 22 -18.18 -29.20 18.43
C ARG A 22 -17.21 -28.05 18.71
N ARG A 23 -16.44 -28.11 19.81
CA ARG A 23 -15.36 -27.17 20.10
C ARG A 23 -14.21 -27.25 19.08
N ALA A 24 -13.74 -28.45 18.75
CA ALA A 24 -12.72 -28.64 17.73
C ALA A 24 -13.17 -28.19 16.33
N ALA A 25 -14.43 -28.44 15.94
CA ALA A 25 -14.95 -27.96 14.65
C ALA A 25 -15.07 -26.42 14.61
N ALA A 26 -15.47 -25.78 15.71
CA ALA A 26 -15.50 -24.33 15.84
C ALA A 26 -14.08 -23.71 15.81
N GLU A 27 -13.10 -24.32 16.49
CA GLU A 27 -11.70 -23.89 16.45
C GLU A 27 -11.09 -24.06 15.05
N MET A 28 -11.36 -25.17 14.37
CA MET A 28 -10.92 -25.37 12.98
C MET A 28 -11.58 -24.40 12.00
N ALA A 29 -12.82 -23.96 12.25
CA ALA A 29 -13.49 -22.93 11.48
C ALA A 29 -12.84 -21.55 11.69
N ILE A 30 -12.54 -21.19 12.95
CA ILE A 30 -11.84 -19.95 13.30
C ILE A 30 -10.44 -19.91 12.70
N VAL A 31 -9.67 -21.00 12.79
CA VAL A 31 -8.33 -21.10 12.19
C VAL A 31 -8.41 -20.96 10.68
N ARG A 32 -9.37 -21.62 10.01
CA ARG A 32 -9.58 -21.46 8.56
C ARG A 32 -9.91 -20.01 8.18
N GLN A 33 -10.81 -19.35 8.90
CA GLN A 33 -11.15 -17.94 8.66
C GLN A 33 -9.97 -17.00 8.93
N ALA A 34 -9.18 -17.24 9.97
CA ALA A 34 -7.97 -16.48 10.25
C ALA A 34 -6.92 -16.66 9.14
N VAL A 35 -6.71 -17.88 8.66
CA VAL A 35 -5.77 -18.15 7.55
C VAL A 35 -6.21 -17.45 6.26
N VAL A 36 -7.51 -17.47 5.94
CA VAL A 36 -8.05 -16.75 4.76
C VAL A 36 -7.86 -15.24 4.90
N LEU A 37 -8.14 -14.67 6.08
CA LEU A 37 -7.93 -13.23 6.33
C LEU A 37 -6.46 -12.82 6.20
N VAL A 38 -5.53 -13.60 6.77
CA VAL A 38 -4.08 -13.35 6.66
C VAL A 38 -3.60 -13.45 5.21
N ALA A 39 -4.10 -14.42 4.45
CA ALA A 39 -3.77 -14.57 3.04
C ALA A 39 -4.26 -13.38 2.18
N LEU A 40 -5.43 -12.81 2.51
CA LEU A 40 -5.98 -11.65 1.81
C LEU A 40 -5.20 -10.36 2.10
N VAL A 41 -4.74 -10.15 3.34
CA VAL A 41 -3.94 -8.97 3.71
C VAL A 41 -2.58 -8.97 2.99
N GLY A 42 -1.97 -10.14 2.80
CA GLY A 42 -0.71 -10.27 2.07
C GLY A 42 -0.80 -9.98 0.56
N ALA A 43 -2.00 -9.99 -0.02
CA ALA A 43 -2.22 -9.69 -1.43
C ALA A 43 -2.33 -8.19 -1.75
N CYS A 44 -2.35 -7.32 -0.73
CA CYS A 44 -2.39 -5.87 -0.92
C CYS A 44 -0.98 -5.29 -0.99
N TRP A 45 -0.48 -5.07 -2.21
CA TRP A 45 0.76 -4.35 -2.45
C TRP A 45 0.46 -2.84 -2.50
N ALA A 46 0.62 -2.18 -1.35
CA ALA A 46 0.54 -0.73 -1.25
C ALA A 46 1.95 -0.12 -1.18
N HIS A 47 2.17 0.96 -1.92
CA HIS A 47 3.43 1.70 -1.95
C HIS A 47 3.40 2.83 -0.92
N LYS A 48 3.42 2.48 0.38
CA LYS A 48 3.42 3.47 1.48
C LYS A 48 4.68 4.35 1.48
N ASP A 49 5.77 3.83 0.94
CA ASP A 49 7.05 4.51 0.90
C ASP A 49 7.30 5.11 -0.50
N GLY A 50 6.28 5.56 -1.23
CA GLY A 50 6.52 6.16 -2.55
C GLY A 50 6.52 5.20 -3.74
N ALA A 51 6.46 5.80 -4.93
CA ALA A 51 6.37 5.12 -6.21
C ALA A 51 7.58 4.19 -6.48
N PRO A 52 7.36 3.01 -7.07
CA PRO A 52 8.44 2.11 -7.46
C PRO A 52 9.22 2.65 -8.67
N GLU A 53 10.43 2.13 -8.89
CA GLU A 53 11.27 2.49 -10.04
C GLU A 53 10.57 2.26 -11.41
N SER A 54 9.66 1.30 -11.49
CA SER A 54 8.87 1.04 -12.70
C SER A 54 7.96 2.21 -13.10
N ALA A 55 7.63 3.11 -12.16
CA ALA A 55 6.84 4.32 -12.44
C ALA A 55 7.59 5.30 -13.37
N CYS A 56 8.92 5.24 -13.43
CA CYS A 56 9.74 6.07 -14.31
C CYS A 56 9.38 5.94 -15.80
N ALA A 57 8.82 4.80 -16.21
CA ALA A 57 8.52 4.50 -17.61
C ALA A 57 7.23 5.17 -18.11
N THR A 58 6.16 5.13 -17.30
CA THR A 58 4.82 5.55 -17.75
C THR A 58 4.32 6.81 -17.06
N MET A 59 4.81 7.15 -15.87
CA MET A 59 4.23 8.18 -14.99
C MET A 59 2.76 7.88 -14.58
N ILE A 60 2.23 6.70 -14.90
CA ILE A 60 0.83 6.33 -14.64
C ILE A 60 0.77 5.48 -13.37
N PRO A 61 -0.06 5.85 -12.37
CA PRO A 61 -0.29 5.04 -11.19
C PRO A 61 -0.87 3.66 -11.52
N GLY A 62 -0.25 2.60 -11.00
CA GLY A 62 -0.63 1.19 -11.24
C GLY A 62 -1.74 0.65 -10.34
N HIS A 63 -2.75 1.46 -9.99
CA HIS A 63 -3.93 1.00 -9.24
C HIS A 63 -5.14 0.79 -10.17
N LYS A 64 -6.16 0.05 -9.71
CA LYS A 64 -7.28 -0.45 -10.54
C LYS A 64 -7.95 0.59 -11.44
N ASP A 65 -8.04 1.84 -10.98
CA ASP A 65 -8.57 2.95 -11.77
C ASP A 65 -7.43 3.90 -12.11
N SER A 66 -6.56 3.58 -13.08
CA SER A 66 -5.49 4.47 -13.57
C SER A 66 -6.02 5.71 -14.32
N THR A 67 -7.29 6.06 -14.10
CA THR A 67 -7.89 7.31 -14.59
C THR A 67 -7.12 8.46 -13.98
N HIS A 68 -6.50 9.25 -14.84
CA HIS A 68 -5.84 10.49 -14.48
C HIS A 68 -6.47 11.60 -15.31
N GLU A 69 -6.60 12.76 -14.70
CA GLU A 69 -6.96 13.98 -15.39
C GLU A 69 -5.68 14.72 -15.74
N GLU A 70 -5.66 15.37 -16.90
CA GLU A 70 -4.60 16.33 -17.19
C GLU A 70 -4.75 17.53 -16.25
N ALA A 71 -3.64 17.93 -15.62
CA ALA A 71 -3.63 19.09 -14.74
C ALA A 71 -4.04 20.34 -15.52
N GLY A 72 -4.92 21.15 -14.92
CA GLY A 72 -5.46 22.34 -15.54
C GLY A 72 -5.80 23.43 -14.52
N PRO A 73 -6.27 24.61 -14.97
CA PRO A 73 -6.57 25.74 -14.08
C PRO A 73 -7.61 25.41 -12.99
N SER A 74 -8.46 24.41 -13.23
CA SER A 74 -9.51 23.97 -12.32
C SER A 74 -9.08 22.82 -11.38
N THR A 75 -7.90 22.23 -11.58
CA THR A 75 -7.44 21.14 -10.72
C THR A 75 -6.86 21.69 -9.42
N PRO A 76 -7.12 21.08 -8.25
CA PRO A 76 -6.68 21.61 -6.97
C PRO A 76 -5.19 21.41 -6.70
N PHE A 77 -4.46 20.69 -7.57
CA PHE A 77 -3.05 20.37 -7.41
C PHE A 77 -2.19 21.27 -8.30
N HIS A 78 -1.14 21.85 -7.73
CA HIS A 78 -0.28 22.81 -8.41
C HIS A 78 1.19 22.42 -8.26
N LEU A 79 1.87 22.32 -9.40
CA LEU A 79 3.32 22.12 -9.47
C LEU A 79 3.96 23.40 -10.00
N VAL A 80 4.79 24.04 -9.18
CA VAL A 80 5.42 25.32 -9.52
C VAL A 80 6.93 25.21 -9.32
N GLN A 81 7.68 25.79 -10.24
CA GLN A 81 9.13 25.95 -10.14
C GLN A 81 9.47 27.44 -9.99
N ASP A 82 10.51 27.75 -9.21
CA ASP A 82 10.93 29.14 -8.95
C ASP A 82 11.65 29.80 -10.13
N LYS A 83 12.19 29.00 -11.06
CA LYS A 83 12.94 29.46 -12.24
C LYS A 83 12.51 28.69 -13.48
N ARG A 84 12.38 29.39 -14.61
CA ARG A 84 12.13 28.78 -15.93
C ARG A 84 13.42 28.54 -16.71
N ASP A 85 14.32 29.52 -16.67
CA ASP A 85 15.62 29.44 -17.31
C ASP A 85 16.66 29.05 -16.25
N PHE A 86 17.38 27.96 -16.51
CA PHE A 86 18.42 27.43 -15.64
C PHE A 86 19.53 26.80 -16.48
N LYS A 87 20.74 26.80 -15.93
CA LYS A 87 21.93 26.15 -16.51
C LYS A 87 22.40 25.01 -15.60
N ALA A 88 23.30 24.19 -16.13
CA ALA A 88 23.92 23.13 -15.34
C ALA A 88 24.53 23.69 -14.03
N GLY A 89 24.19 23.05 -12.91
CA GLY A 89 24.62 23.44 -11.57
C GLY A 89 23.69 24.40 -10.84
N ASP A 90 22.66 24.95 -11.49
CA ASP A 90 21.64 25.74 -10.79
C ASP A 90 20.74 24.83 -9.94
N VAL A 91 20.40 25.29 -8.75
CA VAL A 91 19.35 24.69 -7.92
C VAL A 91 18.01 25.36 -8.24
N VAL A 92 17.02 24.53 -8.56
CA VAL A 92 15.64 24.94 -8.89
C VAL A 92 14.72 24.41 -7.81
N ALA A 93 13.99 25.30 -7.14
CA ALA A 93 13.02 24.91 -6.13
C ALA A 93 11.71 24.51 -6.82
N VAL A 94 11.26 23.28 -6.58
CA VAL A 94 10.00 22.74 -7.11
C VAL A 94 9.04 22.54 -5.94
N THR A 95 7.86 23.14 -6.03
CA THR A 95 6.81 23.06 -5.01
C THR A 95 5.59 22.36 -5.59
N LEU A 96 5.22 21.23 -4.99
CA LEU A 96 3.94 20.56 -5.22
C LEU A 96 2.99 20.91 -4.08
N SER A 97 1.80 21.41 -4.40
CA SER A 97 0.82 21.88 -3.42
C SER A 97 -0.60 21.48 -3.79
N SER A 98 -1.49 21.45 -2.80
CA SER A 98 -2.93 21.24 -2.98
C SER A 98 -3.70 22.39 -2.34
N SER A 99 -4.69 22.93 -3.06
CA SER A 99 -5.66 23.91 -2.52
C SER A 99 -6.87 23.24 -1.86
N GLY A 100 -6.97 21.91 -1.92
CA GLY A 100 -8.07 21.12 -1.37
C GLY A 100 -7.56 19.99 -0.48
N THR A 101 -7.88 18.75 -0.86
CA THR A 101 -7.49 17.56 -0.11
C THR A 101 -5.96 17.35 -0.18
N PRO A 102 -5.30 17.00 0.93
CA PRO A 102 -3.89 16.59 0.92
C PRO A 102 -3.64 15.44 -0.06
N PHE A 103 -2.47 15.42 -0.70
CA PHE A 103 -2.05 14.27 -1.48
C PHE A 103 -1.71 13.12 -0.54
N LYS A 104 -2.08 11.88 -0.91
CA LYS A 104 -1.64 10.67 -0.18
C LYS A 104 -0.31 10.12 -0.70
N GLY A 105 0.23 10.78 -1.72
CA GLY A 105 1.45 10.40 -2.41
C GLY A 105 1.58 11.13 -3.74
N PHE A 106 2.81 11.26 -4.22
CA PHE A 106 3.14 11.88 -5.49
C PHE A 106 4.32 11.18 -6.17
N PHE A 107 4.46 11.43 -7.48
CA PHE A 107 5.66 11.15 -8.25
C PHE A 107 5.90 12.30 -9.22
N VAL A 108 7.07 12.94 -9.13
CA VAL A 108 7.47 14.05 -10.00
C VAL A 108 8.72 13.62 -10.76
N LYS A 109 8.77 13.93 -12.05
CA LYS A 109 9.90 13.62 -12.93
C LYS A 109 10.32 14.87 -13.69
N ALA A 110 11.61 15.10 -13.79
CA ALA A 110 12.19 16.21 -14.54
C ALA A 110 12.67 15.73 -15.92
N PHE A 111 12.18 16.37 -16.97
CA PHE A 111 12.58 16.13 -18.35
C PHE A 111 12.52 17.42 -19.17
N ASN A 112 13.32 17.50 -20.22
CA ASN A 112 13.33 18.63 -21.14
C ASN A 112 12.25 18.48 -22.23
N GLU A 113 12.16 19.47 -23.12
CA GLU A 113 11.21 19.51 -24.25
C GLU A 113 11.34 18.30 -25.21
N ASN A 114 12.49 17.63 -25.22
CA ASN A 114 12.74 16.43 -26.00
C ASN A 114 12.46 15.13 -25.23
N ASN A 115 11.78 15.21 -24.08
CA ASN A 115 11.53 14.10 -23.15
C ASN A 115 12.79 13.41 -22.62
N GLN A 116 13.93 14.11 -22.61
CA GLN A 116 15.17 13.61 -22.02
C GLN A 116 15.21 13.99 -20.55
N GLU A 117 15.57 13.05 -19.69
CA GLU A 117 15.67 13.29 -18.26
C GLU A 117 16.75 14.32 -17.93
N VAL A 118 16.47 15.22 -16.99
CA VAL A 118 17.39 16.30 -16.62
C VAL A 118 17.50 16.46 -15.11
N GLY A 119 18.73 16.78 -14.67
CA GLY A 119 19.03 17.09 -13.29
C GLY A 119 18.90 15.90 -12.34
N GLN A 120 18.85 16.20 -11.05
CA GLN A 120 18.66 15.23 -9.99
C GLN A 120 17.89 15.91 -8.86
N PHE A 121 16.94 15.21 -8.28
CA PHE A 121 16.24 15.69 -7.08
C PHE A 121 17.08 15.44 -5.84
N GLU A 122 17.11 16.43 -4.95
CA GLU A 122 17.64 16.27 -3.60
C GLU A 122 16.55 15.66 -2.70
N ALA A 123 16.95 14.78 -1.79
CA ALA A 123 16.02 14.21 -0.81
C ALA A 123 15.71 15.23 0.30
N SER A 124 14.49 15.16 0.82
CA SER A 124 14.03 15.92 1.98
C SER A 124 13.43 14.97 3.04
N SER A 125 12.84 15.51 4.10
CA SER A 125 12.13 14.70 5.10
C SER A 125 10.93 13.96 4.53
N ASP A 126 10.30 14.53 3.50
CA ASP A 126 8.99 14.11 2.99
C ASP A 126 9.10 13.52 1.56
N ALA A 127 10.31 13.55 0.99
CA ALA A 127 10.54 13.19 -0.40
C ALA A 127 11.89 12.48 -0.57
N LYS A 128 11.92 11.44 -1.38
CA LYS A 128 13.13 10.72 -1.77
C LYS A 128 13.29 10.66 -3.28
N ALA A 129 14.52 10.81 -3.73
CA ALA A 129 14.88 10.62 -5.13
C ALA A 129 14.70 9.15 -5.55
N VAL A 130 14.28 8.94 -6.79
CA VAL A 130 14.18 7.61 -7.41
C VAL A 130 15.48 7.33 -8.15
N THR A 131 16.03 6.13 -7.96
CA THR A 131 17.38 5.75 -8.41
C THR A 131 17.54 5.51 -9.90
N LYS A 132 16.44 5.19 -10.61
CA LYS A 132 16.47 4.82 -12.04
C LYS A 132 16.12 5.94 -13.00
N CYS A 133 15.65 7.07 -12.50
CA CYS A 133 15.31 8.21 -13.33
C CYS A 133 15.47 9.51 -12.57
N SER A 134 15.43 10.63 -13.27
CA SER A 134 15.39 11.98 -12.69
C SER A 134 14.01 12.26 -12.06
N GLY A 135 13.68 11.53 -11.00
CA GLY A 135 12.37 11.56 -10.34
C GLY A 135 12.47 11.57 -8.82
N VAL A 136 11.36 11.96 -8.19
CA VAL A 136 11.20 12.06 -6.74
C VAL A 136 9.80 11.62 -6.34
N THR A 137 9.68 10.97 -5.19
CA THR A 137 8.42 10.48 -4.63
C THR A 137 8.36 10.69 -3.13
N HIS A 138 7.15 10.65 -2.57
CA HIS A 138 6.92 10.75 -1.14
C HIS A 138 7.61 9.63 -0.34
N THR A 139 7.86 9.88 0.94
CA THR A 139 8.39 8.88 1.88
C THR A 139 7.32 8.28 2.78
N SER A 140 6.18 8.97 2.97
CA SER A 140 5.08 8.52 3.82
C SER A 140 3.71 8.95 3.27
N PRO A 141 2.62 8.20 3.47
CA PRO A 141 1.29 8.60 3.00
C PRO A 141 0.65 9.69 3.89
N THR A 142 1.37 10.17 4.91
CA THR A 142 0.92 11.21 5.85
C THR A 142 1.50 12.59 5.57
N ASP A 143 2.27 12.72 4.48
CA ASP A 143 2.91 13.95 4.05
C ASP A 143 1.86 14.98 3.57
#